data_AF-A0A3D3Q6V0-F1
#
_entry.id   AF-A0A3D3Q6V0-F1
#
_cell.length_a   1.000
_cell.length_b   1.000
_cell.length_c   1.000
_cell.angle_alpha   90.00
_cell.angle_beta   90.00
_cell.angle_gamma   90.00
#
_symmetry.space_group_name_H-M   'P 1'
#
loop_
_entity.id
_entity.type
_entity.pdbx_description
1 polymer ?
#
loop_
_entity_poly.entity_id
_entity_poly.type
_entity_poly.pdbx_seq_one_letter_code
_entity_poly.pdbx_strand_id
1 'polypeptide(L)' 'MEPSAVIEEVKRSGLRGRGGAGFPTGTKWSFIPQNTGKPIYVVCNADESEPGTFNNRELIERDPHQL' A
#
# COMPACT_ATOMS: atom_id res chain seq x y z
N MET A 1 10.37 -11.92 -8.38
CA MET A 1 11.17 -11.21 -7.35
C MET A 1 10.87 -11.84 -6.01
N GLU A 2 11.88 -11.98 -5.15
CA GLU A 2 11.65 -12.39 -3.75
C GLU A 2 10.86 -11.31 -2.99
N PRO A 3 10.05 -11.66 -1.97
CA PRO A 3 9.29 -10.67 -1.20
C PRO A 3 10.15 -9.54 -0.62
N SER A 4 11.36 -9.87 -0.16
CA SER A 4 12.33 -8.88 0.32
C SER A 4 12.78 -7.91 -0.77
N ALA A 5 12.95 -8.38 -2.01
CA ALA A 5 13.31 -7.53 -3.15
C ALA A 5 12.20 -6.54 -3.48
N VAL A 6 10.93 -6.92 -3.34
CA VAL A 6 9.78 -6.01 -3.51
C VAL A 6 9.80 -4.90 -2.46
N ILE A 7 10.05 -5.25 -1.19
CA ILE A 7 10.14 -4.27 -0.10
C ILE A 7 11.27 -3.27 -0.35
N GLU A 8 12.45 -3.74 -0.76
CA GLU A 8 13.59 -2.87 -1.04
C GLU A 8 13.38 -1.97 -2.25
N GLU A 9 12.71 -2.46 -3.31
CA GLU A 9 12.33 -1.64 -4.45
C GLU A 9 11.38 -0.51 -4.02
N VAL A 10 10.36 -0.82 -3.21
CA VAL A 10 9.41 0.20 -2.72
C VAL A 10 10.08 1.18 -1.76
N LYS A 11 11.03 0.75 -0.91
CA LYS A 11 11.83 1.67 -0.10
C LYS A 11 12.65 2.61 -0.98
N ARG A 12 13.32 2.08 -2.00
CA ARG A 12 14.16 2.86 -2.93
C ARG A 12 13.34 3.89 -3.72
N SER A 13 12.11 3.57 -4.08
CA SER A 13 11.20 4.50 -4.77
C SER A 13 10.84 5.74 -3.94
N GLY A 14 11.00 5.68 -2.62
CA GLY A 14 10.55 6.74 -1.71
C GLY A 14 9.02 6.84 -1.59
N LEU A 15 8.27 5.80 -1.95
CA LEU A 15 6.81 5.79 -1.87
C LEU A 15 6.33 6.06 -0.43
N ARG A 16 5.45 7.05 -0.32
CA ARG A 16 4.76 7.43 0.93
C ARG A 16 3.27 7.14 0.80
N GLY A 17 2.63 6.80 1.91
CA GLY A 17 1.19 6.52 1.96
C GLY A 17 0.37 7.70 1.42
N ARG A 18 -0.56 7.40 0.50
CA ARG A 18 -1.39 8.40 -0.19
C ARG A 18 -2.72 8.72 0.49
N GLY A 19 -3.04 8.04 1.59
CA GLY A 19 -4.21 8.35 2.43
C GLY A 19 -4.00 9.49 3.43
N GLY A 20 -3.18 10.49 3.12
CA GLY A 20 -2.95 11.67 3.97
C GLY A 20 -1.76 11.59 4.93
N ALA A 21 -1.63 10.52 5.74
CA ALA A 21 -0.60 10.44 6.79
C ALA A 21 0.86 10.42 6.27
N GLY A 22 1.08 10.01 5.02
CA GLY A 22 2.39 10.11 4.38
C GLY A 22 3.50 9.24 4.99
N PHE A 23 3.17 8.17 5.70
CA PHE A 23 4.18 7.24 6.25
C PHE A 23 4.91 6.48 5.13
N PRO A 24 6.25 6.25 5.22
CA PRO A 24 6.98 5.50 4.18
C PRO A 24 6.48 4.06 4.01
N THR A 25 6.01 3.70 2.82
CA THR A 25 5.33 2.42 2.54
C THR A 25 6.26 1.22 2.72
N GLY A 26 7.47 1.28 2.16
CA GLY A 26 8.44 0.19 2.27
C GLY A 26 8.92 -0.05 3.70
N THR A 27 9.03 1.00 4.52
CA THR A 27 9.31 0.88 5.96
C THR A 27 8.16 0.19 6.69
N LYS A 28 6.91 0.58 6.41
CA LYS A 28 5.72 -0.06 7.01
C LYS A 28 5.69 -1.56 6.73
N TRP A 29 5.98 -1.98 5.50
CA TRP A 29 6.00 -3.39 5.13
C TRP A 29 7.09 -4.18 5.86
N SER A 30 8.23 -3.56 6.14
CA SER A 30 9.33 -4.21 6.87
C SER A 30 9.02 -4.54 8.33
N PHE A 31 7.95 -3.97 8.90
CA PHE A 31 7.52 -4.26 10.27
C PHE A 31 6.70 -5.55 10.38
N ILE A 32 6.26 -6.12 9.25
CA ILE A 32 5.46 -7.35 9.26
C ILE A 32 6.33 -8.53 9.70
N PRO A 33 6.01 -9.19 10.83
CA PRO A 33 6.81 -10.29 11.34
C PRO A 33 6.84 -11.47 10.37
N GLN A 34 8.04 -11.95 10.06
CA GLN A 34 8.26 -13.13 9.22
C GLN A 34 8.20 -14.40 10.06
N ASN A 35 7.90 -15.54 9.43
CA ASN A 35 8.01 -16.88 10.04
C ASN A 35 7.15 -17.11 11.29
N THR A 36 6.03 -16.39 11.44
CA THR A 36 5.14 -16.56 12.60
C THR A 36 4.17 -17.74 12.48
N GLY A 37 4.09 -18.37 11.29
CA GLY A 37 3.10 -19.40 10.97
C GLY A 37 1.66 -18.89 10.89
N LYS A 38 1.43 -17.58 11.07
CA LYS A 38 0.11 -16.95 10.98
C LYS A 38 -0.14 -16.42 9.57
N PRO A 39 -1.41 -16.37 9.12
CA PRO A 39 -1.74 -15.71 7.86
C PRO A 39 -1.40 -14.21 7.92
N ILE A 40 -0.95 -13.68 6.80
CA ILE A 40 -0.68 -12.25 6.59
C ILE A 40 -1.77 -11.72 5.66
N TYR A 41 -2.30 -10.54 5.98
CA TYR A 41 -3.38 -9.92 5.21
C TYR A 41 -2.91 -8.59 4.62
N VAL A 42 -3.42 -8.29 3.43
CA VAL A 42 -3.34 -6.97 2.81
C VAL A 42 -4.74 -6.39 2.82
N VAL A 43 -4.87 -5.17 3.33
CA VAL A 43 -6.14 -4.43 3.36
C VAL A 43 -5.94 -3.16 2.55
N CYS A 44 -6.71 -3.04 1.47
CA CYS A 44 -6.81 -1.80 0.70
C CYS A 44 -7.89 -0.92 1.33
N ASN A 45 -7.54 0.28 1.76
CA ASN A 45 -8.51 1.23 2.29
C ASN A 45 -9.05 2.07 1.13
N ALA A 46 -10.29 1.78 0.72
CA ALA A 46 -11.03 2.51 -0.31
C ALA A 46 -12.10 3.45 0.27
N ASP A 47 -12.12 3.66 1.59
CA ASP A 47 -12.99 4.67 2.22
C ASP A 47 -12.45 6.08 1.94
N GLU A 48 -12.79 6.59 0.77
CA GLU A 48 -12.43 7.93 0.27
C GLU A 48 -13.38 9.00 0.83
N SER A 49 -13.42 9.13 2.15
CA SER A 49 -14.43 9.95 2.86
C SER A 49 -14.11 11.44 2.96
N GLU A 50 -12.90 11.87 2.59
CA GLU A 50 -12.51 13.29 2.65
C GLU A 50 -13.21 14.12 1.54
N PRO A 51 -13.92 15.21 1.89
CA PRO A 51 -14.61 16.03 0.90
C PRO A 51 -13.68 16.54 -0.22
N GLY A 52 -14.06 16.27 -1.46
CA GLY A 52 -13.30 16.67 -2.64
C GLY A 52 -12.23 15.67 -3.09
N THR A 53 -12.07 14.53 -2.40
CA THR A 53 -11.26 13.41 -2.90
C THR A 53 -12.10 12.49 -3.80
N PHE A 54 -11.49 12.02 -4.88
CA PHE A 54 -12.13 11.12 -5.85
C PHE A 54 -11.11 10.25 -6.63
N ASN A 55 -9.82 10.32 -6.28
CA ASN A 55 -8.75 9.63 -6.99
C ASN A 55 -8.81 8.11 -6.84
N ASN A 56 -9.26 7.60 -5.69
CA ASN A 56 -9.47 6.17 -5.48
C ASN A 56 -10.67 5.70 -6.31
N ARG A 57 -11.77 6.45 -6.33
CA ARG A 57 -12.91 6.16 -7.20
C ARG A 57 -12.49 6.06 -8.66
N GLU A 58 -11.74 7.03 -9.19
CA GLU A 58 -11.29 6.98 -10.59
C GLU A 58 -10.39 5.78 -10.87
N LEU A 59 -9.47 5.41 -9.96
CA LEU A 59 -8.63 4.23 -10.12
C LEU A 59 -9.46 2.94 -10.13
N ILE A 60 -10.38 2.79 -9.18
CA ILE A 60 -11.24 1.60 -9.07
C ILE A 60 -12.19 1.46 -10.26
N GLU A 61 -12.81 2.55 -10.69
CA GLU A 61 -13.81 2.51 -11.77
C GLU A 61 -13.16 2.38 -13.16
N ARG A 62 -11.97 2.95 -13.37
CA ARG A 62 -11.34 3.01 -14.71
C ARG A 62 -10.19 2.04 -14.93
N ASP A 63 -9.44 1.69 -13.88
CA ASP A 63 -8.33 0.74 -13.96
C ASP A 63 -8.29 -0.22 -12.74
N PRO A 64 -9.34 -1.03 -12.54
CA PRO A 64 -9.46 -1.90 -11.37
C PRO A 64 -8.37 -2.97 -11.27
N HIS A 65 -7.71 -3.32 -12.38
CA HIS A 65 -6.64 -4.32 -12.39
C HIS A 65 -5.28 -3.75 -11.93
N GLN A 66 -5.14 -2.42 -11.94
CA GLN A 66 -3.96 -1.75 -11.40
C GLN A 66 -4.00 -1.65 -9.86
N LEU A 67 -5.18 -1.73 -9.25
CA LEU A 67 -5.37 -1.77 -7.80
C LEU A 67 -5.00 -3.12 -7.20
#